data_AF-A0A060BYQ4-F1
#
_entry.id   AF-A0A060BYQ4-F1
#
_cell.length_a   1.000
_cell.length_b   1.000
_cell.length_c   1.000
_cell.angle_alpha   90.00
_cell.angle_beta   90.00
_cell.angle_gamma   90.00
#
_symmetry.space_group_name_H-M   'P 1'
#
loop_
_entity.id
_entity.type
_entity.pdbx_description
1 polymer ?
#
loop_
_entity_poly.entity_id
_entity_poly.type
_entity_poly.pdbx_seq_one_letter_code
_entity_poly.pdbx_strand_id
1 'polypeptide(L)'
;FLSAEDKTFFQHHGIDISGIISAAFADLTHKGRPRGASTITQQVAKNLLLTNRVSYVRKIKEAILAWRIEDALTKQQILELYLNQIFLGRNAYGVEAASEAYFGKDLKDLDLAQMAYLAVLPKGPAITIPIATPTRRWPGGSYVLHE
;
A
#
# COMPACT_ATOMS: atom_id res chain seq x y z
N PHE A 1 -6.23 -3.89 -0.05
CA PHE A 1 -4.91 -3.79 -0.69
C PHE A 1 -4.98 -4.14 -2.18
N LEU A 2 -5.23 -5.38 -2.58
CA LEU A 2 -5.27 -5.78 -4.01
C LEU A 2 -6.08 -4.83 -4.91
N SER A 3 -7.36 -4.57 -4.57
CA SER A 3 -8.20 -3.67 -5.36
C SER A 3 -7.67 -2.23 -5.49
N ALA A 4 -6.96 -1.76 -4.44
CA ALA A 4 -6.42 -0.41 -4.37
C ALA A 4 -5.05 -0.30 -5.06
N GLU A 5 -4.18 -1.29 -4.86
CA GLU A 5 -2.76 -1.29 -5.25
C GLU A 5 -2.51 -1.98 -6.58
N ASP A 6 -3.03 -3.20 -6.73
CA ASP A 6 -2.62 -4.14 -7.76
C ASP A 6 -3.77 -5.13 -8.05
N LYS A 7 -4.68 -4.72 -8.95
CA LYS A 7 -5.92 -5.46 -9.25
C LYS A 7 -5.68 -6.77 -9.98
N THR A 8 -4.59 -6.86 -10.70
CA THR A 8 -4.19 -7.99 -11.55
C THR A 8 -3.13 -8.85 -10.86
N PHE A 9 -2.92 -8.67 -9.54
CA PHE A 9 -1.87 -9.32 -8.75
C PHE A 9 -1.73 -10.83 -9.01
N PHE A 10 -2.84 -11.56 -9.08
CA PHE A 10 -2.84 -13.01 -9.29
C PHE A 10 -2.64 -13.44 -10.76
N GLN A 11 -2.61 -12.50 -11.69
CA GLN A 11 -2.59 -12.75 -13.14
C GLN A 11 -1.22 -12.47 -13.77
N HIS A 12 -0.46 -11.54 -13.22
CA HIS A 12 0.86 -11.18 -13.74
C HIS A 12 1.99 -11.92 -13.01
N HIS A 13 3.21 -11.90 -13.56
CA HIS A 13 4.40 -12.49 -12.94
C HIS A 13 5.39 -11.40 -12.53
N GLY A 14 5.10 -10.70 -11.43
CA GLY A 14 5.91 -9.60 -10.89
C GLY A 14 5.71 -8.22 -11.52
N ILE A 15 5.30 -8.12 -12.79
CA ILE A 15 5.11 -6.84 -13.50
C ILE A 15 3.78 -6.85 -14.24
N ASP A 16 2.93 -5.86 -14.00
CA ASP A 16 1.68 -5.66 -14.75
C ASP A 16 1.91 -4.78 -15.99
N ILE A 17 2.20 -5.43 -17.12
CA ILE A 17 2.39 -4.75 -18.41
C ILE A 17 1.10 -4.04 -18.85
N SER A 18 -0.06 -4.68 -18.65
CA SER A 18 -1.36 -4.13 -19.03
C SER A 18 -1.71 -2.89 -18.21
N GLY A 19 -1.41 -2.92 -16.92
CA GLY A 19 -1.54 -1.79 -16.00
C GLY A 19 -0.59 -0.64 -16.34
N ILE A 20 0.65 -0.94 -16.72
CA ILE A 20 1.63 0.08 -17.16
C ILE A 20 1.14 0.81 -18.42
N ILE A 21 0.69 0.06 -19.44
CA ILE A 21 0.16 0.66 -20.69
C ILE A 21 -1.07 1.51 -20.38
N SER A 22 -1.99 0.99 -19.57
CA SER A 22 -3.21 1.70 -19.18
C SER A 22 -2.91 2.97 -18.37
N ALA A 23 -1.94 2.93 -17.46
CA ALA A 23 -1.49 4.08 -16.69
C ALA A 23 -0.84 5.14 -17.60
N ALA A 24 0.02 4.72 -18.53
CA ALA A 24 0.65 5.63 -19.49
C ALA A 24 -0.38 6.35 -20.35
N PHE A 25 -1.41 5.65 -20.85
CA PHE A 25 -2.48 6.29 -21.63
C PHE A 25 -3.34 7.25 -20.79
N ALA A 26 -3.62 6.90 -19.52
CA ALA A 26 -4.34 7.76 -18.60
C ALA A 26 -3.55 9.04 -18.25
N ASP A 27 -2.23 8.92 -18.05
CA ASP A 27 -1.35 10.03 -17.71
C ASP A 27 -1.15 10.99 -18.91
N LEU A 28 -1.22 10.49 -20.15
CA LEU A 28 -1.21 11.33 -21.36
C LEU A 28 -2.50 12.16 -21.53
N THR A 29 -3.62 11.67 -21.01
CA THR A 29 -4.94 12.30 -21.18
C THR A 29 -5.34 13.20 -20.00
N HIS A 30 -4.65 13.11 -18.86
CA HIS A 30 -4.96 13.87 -17.65
C HIS A 30 -3.74 14.61 -17.10
N LYS A 31 -3.84 15.92 -16.85
CA LYS A 31 -2.79 16.74 -16.20
C LYS A 31 -2.73 16.55 -14.67
N GLY A 32 -2.83 15.31 -14.21
CA GLY A 32 -2.83 14.94 -12.79
C GLY A 32 -1.51 14.35 -12.32
N ARG A 33 -1.46 13.95 -11.03
CA ARG A 33 -0.34 13.15 -10.50
C ARG A 33 -0.32 11.80 -11.22
N PRO A 34 0.84 11.34 -11.76
CA PRO A 34 0.94 10.07 -12.48
C PRO A 34 0.37 8.91 -11.66
N ARG A 35 -0.39 8.02 -12.29
CA ARG A 35 -0.82 6.78 -11.62
C ARG A 35 0.41 5.93 -11.34
N GLY A 36 0.66 5.63 -10.06
CA GLY A 36 1.69 4.68 -9.68
C GLY A 36 1.35 3.29 -10.23
N ALA A 37 2.16 2.79 -11.16
CA ALA A 37 1.98 1.50 -11.84
C ALA A 37 2.82 0.36 -11.21
N SER A 38 3.27 0.51 -9.97
CA SER A 38 4.11 -0.53 -9.33
C SER A 38 3.24 -1.64 -8.74
N THR A 39 3.56 -2.88 -9.08
CA THR A 39 2.90 -4.08 -8.52
C THR A 39 3.26 -4.28 -7.05
N ILE A 40 2.48 -5.10 -6.34
CA ILE A 40 2.78 -5.52 -4.96
C ILE A 40 4.16 -6.18 -4.89
N THR A 41 4.49 -7.07 -5.82
CA THR A 41 5.79 -7.75 -5.87
C THR A 41 6.94 -6.76 -6.07
N GLN A 42 6.77 -5.73 -6.90
CA GLN A 42 7.76 -4.67 -7.05
C GLN A 42 7.91 -3.84 -5.77
N GLN A 43 6.84 -3.64 -5.00
CA GLN A 43 6.92 -2.96 -3.70
C GLN A 43 7.69 -3.80 -2.67
N VAL A 44 7.49 -5.12 -2.64
CA VAL A 44 8.31 -6.04 -1.82
C VAL A 44 9.77 -5.98 -2.25
N ALA A 45 10.05 -6.09 -3.55
CA ALA A 45 11.41 -5.99 -4.10
C ALA A 45 12.09 -4.67 -3.71
N LYS A 46 11.38 -3.54 -3.79
CA LYS A 46 11.87 -2.21 -3.41
C LYS A 46 12.34 -2.18 -1.95
N ASN A 47 11.60 -2.80 -1.03
CA ASN A 47 11.94 -2.82 0.39
C ASN A 47 13.18 -3.67 0.70
N LEU A 48 13.49 -4.66 -0.14
CA LEU A 48 14.70 -5.49 -0.01
C LEU A 48 15.97 -4.81 -0.55
N LEU A 49 15.83 -3.79 -1.42
CA LEU A 49 16.97 -3.07 -1.96
C LEU A 49 17.50 -2.04 -0.96
N LEU A 50 18.76 -2.21 -0.53
CA LEU A 50 19.44 -1.36 0.46
C LEU A 50 19.68 0.10 0.03
N THR A 51 19.27 0.52 -1.18
CA THR A 51 19.57 1.85 -1.73
C THR A 51 18.32 2.66 -2.03
N ASN A 52 18.16 3.79 -1.31
CA ASN A 52 16.95 4.60 -1.38
C ASN A 52 16.92 5.65 -2.53
N ARG A 53 17.95 5.71 -3.36
CA ARG A 53 17.98 6.64 -4.51
C ARG A 53 17.02 6.18 -5.61
N VAL A 54 16.03 7.01 -5.90
CA VAL A 54 15.11 6.81 -7.02
C VAL A 54 15.88 7.03 -8.32
N SER A 55 16.13 5.96 -9.07
CA SER A 55 16.76 6.02 -10.40
C SER A 55 16.14 4.96 -11.32
N TYR A 56 16.18 5.20 -12.63
CA TYR A 56 15.74 4.21 -13.63
C TYR A 56 16.47 2.87 -13.46
N VAL A 57 17.77 2.91 -13.15
CA VAL A 57 18.57 1.72 -12.86
C VAL A 57 18.02 0.96 -11.65
N ARG A 58 17.64 1.65 -10.57
CA ARG A 58 17.00 1.00 -9.43
C ARG A 58 15.67 0.39 -9.83
N LYS A 59 14.85 1.06 -10.64
CA LYS A 59 13.56 0.52 -11.06
C LYS A 59 13.70 -0.75 -11.91
N ILE A 60 14.73 -0.83 -12.74
CA ILE A 60 15.08 -2.07 -13.45
C ILE A 60 15.49 -3.18 -12.47
N LYS A 61 16.30 -2.86 -11.44
CA LYS A 61 16.65 -3.83 -10.39
C LYS A 61 15.41 -4.32 -9.62
N GLU A 62 14.47 -3.43 -9.30
CA GLU A 62 13.19 -3.80 -8.68
C GLU A 62 12.41 -4.77 -9.56
N ALA A 63 12.34 -4.51 -10.88
CA ALA A 63 11.65 -5.38 -11.84
C ALA A 63 12.29 -6.77 -11.93
N ILE A 64 13.64 -6.84 -12.04
CA ILE A 64 14.37 -8.11 -12.08
C ILE A 64 14.19 -8.89 -10.76
N LEU A 65 14.28 -8.21 -9.62
CA LEU A 65 14.11 -8.84 -8.32
C LEU A 65 12.67 -9.30 -8.11
N ALA A 66 11.67 -8.53 -8.53
CA ALA A 66 10.26 -8.93 -8.48
C ALA A 66 10.01 -10.21 -9.27
N TRP A 67 10.62 -10.33 -10.46
CA TRP A 67 10.53 -11.56 -11.26
C TRP A 67 11.12 -12.77 -10.52
N ARG A 68 12.32 -12.62 -9.92
CA ARG A 68 12.95 -13.68 -9.12
C ARG A 68 12.15 -14.07 -7.88
N ILE A 69 11.48 -13.10 -7.25
CA ILE A 69 10.60 -13.35 -6.10
C ILE A 69 9.42 -14.22 -6.53
N GLU A 70 8.84 -13.96 -7.70
CA GLU A 70 7.69 -14.72 -8.23
C GLU A 70 8.06 -16.14 -8.68
N ASP A 71 9.31 -16.37 -9.04
CA ASP A 71 9.82 -17.72 -9.29
C ASP A 71 10.07 -18.50 -7.98
N ALA A 72 10.38 -17.80 -6.89
CA ALA A 72 10.79 -18.42 -5.62
C ALA A 72 9.63 -18.59 -4.63
N LEU A 73 8.59 -17.74 -4.70
CA LEU A 73 7.50 -17.66 -3.74
C LEU A 73 6.15 -17.72 -4.44
N THR A 74 5.16 -18.29 -3.75
CA THR A 74 3.77 -18.24 -4.23
C THR A 74 3.18 -16.83 -4.06
N LYS A 75 2.12 -16.53 -4.81
CA LYS A 75 1.39 -15.26 -4.70
C LYS A 75 0.93 -14.97 -3.26
N GLN A 76 0.52 -16.00 -2.53
CA GLN A 76 0.08 -15.90 -1.15
C GLN A 76 1.24 -15.48 -0.23
N GLN A 77 2.41 -16.11 -0.39
CA GLN A 77 3.61 -15.75 0.38
C GLN A 77 4.09 -14.33 0.07
N ILE A 78 4.04 -13.91 -1.18
CA ILE A 78 4.39 -12.55 -1.59
C ILE A 78 3.44 -11.53 -0.96
N LEU A 79 2.13 -11.83 -0.98
CA LEU A 79 1.12 -10.97 -0.36
C LEU A 79 1.31 -10.89 1.16
N GLU A 80 1.63 -12.01 1.81
CA GLU A 80 1.92 -12.04 3.25
C GLU A 80 3.14 -11.17 3.59
N LEU A 81 4.25 -11.32 2.86
CA LEU A 81 5.45 -10.48 3.03
C LEU A 81 5.11 -9.01 2.86
N TYR A 82 4.35 -8.68 1.82
CA TYR A 82 3.90 -7.32 1.56
C TYR A 82 3.10 -6.74 2.73
N LEU A 83 2.07 -7.46 3.19
CA LEU A 83 1.19 -7.00 4.26
C LEU A 83 1.92 -6.88 5.60
N ASN A 84 3.00 -7.63 5.84
CA ASN A 84 3.78 -7.53 7.06
C ASN A 84 4.83 -6.40 7.03
N GLN A 85 5.27 -5.96 5.86
CA GLN A 85 6.38 -5.01 5.74
C GLN A 85 5.95 -3.62 5.28
N ILE A 86 4.73 -3.46 4.79
CA ILE A 86 4.29 -2.20 4.23
C ILE A 86 4.23 -1.10 5.29
N PHE A 87 4.85 0.04 4.99
CA PHE A 87 4.72 1.23 5.82
C PHE A 87 3.35 1.88 5.59
N LEU A 88 2.58 2.03 6.67
CA LEU A 88 1.22 2.58 6.64
C LEU A 88 1.10 3.88 7.43
N GLY A 89 2.21 4.58 7.70
CA GLY A 89 2.21 5.79 8.53
C GLY A 89 2.21 5.47 10.02
N ARG A 90 2.28 6.52 10.87
CA ARG A 90 2.33 6.39 12.34
C ARG A 90 3.42 5.45 12.88
N ASN A 91 4.57 5.36 12.19
CA ASN A 91 5.63 4.39 12.49
C ASN A 91 5.17 2.92 12.46
N ALA A 92 4.02 2.62 11.84
CA ALA A 92 3.50 1.28 11.68
C ALA A 92 4.02 0.63 10.39
N TYR A 93 4.70 -0.50 10.57
CA TYR A 93 5.12 -1.39 9.49
C TYR A 93 4.30 -2.67 9.60
N GLY A 94 3.52 -2.94 8.57
CA GLY A 94 2.57 -4.04 8.50
C GLY A 94 1.15 -3.68 8.92
N VAL A 95 0.18 -4.44 8.42
CA VAL A 95 -1.24 -4.15 8.62
C VAL A 95 -1.67 -4.34 10.08
N GLU A 96 -1.10 -5.32 10.79
CA GLU A 96 -1.39 -5.52 12.23
C GLU A 96 -0.95 -4.31 13.06
N ALA A 97 0.29 -3.86 12.90
CA ALA A 97 0.81 -2.69 13.59
C ALA A 97 -0.01 -1.43 13.26
N ALA A 98 -0.50 -1.32 12.02
CA ALA A 98 -1.35 -0.21 11.60
C ALA A 98 -2.77 -0.30 12.20
N SER A 99 -3.32 -1.51 12.34
CA SER A 99 -4.60 -1.73 13.03
C SER A 99 -4.54 -1.17 14.45
N GLU A 100 -3.49 -1.50 15.20
CA GLU A 100 -3.28 -0.97 16.55
C GLU A 100 -3.02 0.55 16.54
N ALA A 101 -2.15 1.04 15.66
CA ALA A 101 -1.77 2.45 15.62
C ALA A 101 -2.89 3.42 15.22
N TYR A 102 -3.85 2.97 14.41
CA TYR A 102 -4.98 3.79 13.94
C TYR A 102 -6.27 3.55 14.73
N PHE A 103 -6.51 2.32 15.21
CA PHE A 103 -7.80 1.93 15.78
C PHE A 103 -7.71 1.29 17.17
N GLY A 104 -6.52 0.87 17.63
CA GLY A 104 -6.34 0.17 18.91
C GLY A 104 -7.09 -1.17 18.96
N LYS A 105 -7.00 -1.96 17.88
CA LYS A 105 -7.73 -3.21 17.67
C LYS A 105 -6.82 -4.25 17.01
N ASP A 106 -7.07 -5.53 17.31
CA ASP A 106 -6.54 -6.64 16.52
C ASP A 106 -7.09 -6.57 15.08
N LEU A 107 -6.31 -7.02 14.10
CA LEU A 107 -6.70 -7.00 12.69
C LEU A 107 -8.04 -7.70 12.40
N LYS A 108 -8.32 -8.80 13.12
CA LYS A 108 -9.57 -9.59 12.99
C LYS A 108 -10.82 -8.82 13.45
N ASP A 109 -10.65 -7.77 14.26
CA ASP A 109 -11.72 -6.96 14.84
C ASP A 109 -11.98 -5.67 14.06
N LEU A 110 -11.28 -5.49 12.92
CA LEU A 110 -11.51 -4.40 12.00
C LEU A 110 -12.77 -4.63 11.16
N ASP A 111 -13.59 -3.59 11.05
CA ASP A 111 -14.67 -3.58 10.07
C ASP A 111 -14.15 -3.28 8.65
N LEU A 112 -15.03 -3.43 7.65
CA LEU A 112 -14.70 -3.22 6.26
C LEU A 112 -14.21 -1.79 5.96
N ALA A 113 -14.79 -0.78 6.64
CA ALA A 113 -14.40 0.60 6.42
C ALA A 113 -12.99 0.88 6.98
N GLN A 114 -12.67 0.31 8.14
CA GLN A 114 -11.33 0.36 8.75
C GLN A 114 -10.29 -0.36 7.87
N MET A 115 -10.60 -1.56 7.36
CA MET A 115 -9.74 -2.26 6.41
C MET A 115 -9.54 -1.48 5.10
N ALA A 116 -10.61 -0.89 4.56
CA ALA A 116 -10.53 -0.06 3.36
C ALA A 116 -9.68 1.19 3.58
N TYR A 117 -9.78 1.80 4.76
CA TYR A 117 -8.93 2.93 5.15
C TYR A 117 -7.45 2.53 5.15
N LEU A 118 -7.06 1.42 5.81
CA LEU A 118 -5.67 0.96 5.80
C LEU A 118 -5.18 0.65 4.37
N ALA A 119 -6.04 0.10 3.52
CA ALA A 119 -5.70 -0.29 2.16
C ALA A 119 -5.37 0.88 1.21
N VAL A 120 -5.77 2.11 1.52
CA VAL A 120 -5.47 3.29 0.68
C VAL A 120 -4.24 4.08 1.16
N LEU A 121 -3.78 3.84 2.39
CA LEU A 121 -2.63 4.55 2.97
C LEU A 121 -1.35 4.47 2.14
N PRO A 122 -1.00 3.36 1.46
CA PRO A 122 0.26 3.30 0.70
C PRO A 122 0.35 4.28 -0.46
N LYS A 123 -0.78 4.62 -1.11
CA LYS A 123 -0.82 5.65 -2.18
C LYS A 123 -0.79 7.08 -1.64
N GLY A 124 -0.70 7.22 -0.32
CA GLY A 124 -0.92 8.45 0.41
C GLY A 124 -2.40 8.61 0.76
N PRO A 125 -2.74 9.11 1.95
CA PRO A 125 -4.14 9.40 2.28
C PRO A 125 -4.64 10.47 1.31
N ALA A 126 -5.51 10.08 0.37
CA ALA A 126 -6.46 11.04 -0.16
C ALA A 126 -7.28 11.50 1.07
N ILE A 127 -7.25 12.78 1.38
CA ILE A 127 -7.74 13.41 2.63
C ILE A 127 -9.29 13.31 2.77
N THR A 128 -9.94 12.31 2.20
CA THR A 128 -11.41 12.20 2.11
C THR A 128 -11.89 10.77 2.31
N ILE A 129 -11.55 10.16 3.44
CA ILE A 129 -12.39 9.11 4.01
C ILE A 129 -13.01 9.70 5.27
N PRO A 130 -14.35 9.90 5.32
CA PRO A 130 -15.02 10.32 6.54
C PRO A 130 -14.95 9.13 7.49
N ILE A 131 -13.89 9.10 8.30
CA ILE A 131 -13.88 8.27 9.50
C ILE A 131 -15.01 8.79 10.38
N ALA A 132 -16.10 8.03 10.47
CA ALA A 132 -16.96 8.08 11.63
C ALA A 132 -16.12 7.56 12.80
N THR A 133 -15.28 8.44 13.34
CA THR A 133 -14.50 8.16 14.55
C THR A 133 -15.53 7.80 15.63
N PRO A 134 -15.56 6.58 16.19
CA PRO A 134 -16.24 6.40 17.45
C PRO A 134 -15.47 7.29 18.42
N THR A 135 -16.12 8.37 18.87
CA THR A 135 -15.53 9.32 19.80
C THR A 135 -15.08 8.53 21.02
N ARG A 136 -13.75 8.31 21.13
CA ARG A 136 -13.13 7.84 22.36
C ARG A 136 -13.34 8.95 23.38
N ARG A 137 -14.42 8.84 24.14
CA ARG A 137 -14.76 9.77 25.22
C ARG A 137 -13.72 9.59 26.31
N TRP A 138 -12.73 10.48 26.33
CA TRP A 138 -11.88 10.67 27.51
C TRP A 138 -12.74 11.21 28.66
N PRO A 139 -12.55 10.75 29.91
CA PRO A 139 -13.23 11.30 31.07
C PRO A 139 -12.64 12.69 31.38
N GLY A 140 -13.08 13.70 30.64
CA GLY A 140 -12.58 15.07 30.74
C GLY A 140 -12.78 15.77 29.40
N GLY A 141 -13.94 16.41 29.22
CA GLY A 141 -14.34 17.00 27.96
C GLY A 141 -13.44 18.15 27.53
N SER A 142 -12.69 17.98 26.44
CA SER A 142 -12.27 19.06 25.54
C SER A 142 -11.81 18.44 24.22
N TYR A 143 -12.42 18.85 23.11
CA TYR A 143 -11.94 18.54 21.77
C TYR A 143 -10.86 19.57 21.43
N VAL A 144 -9.65 19.12 21.07
CA VAL A 144 -8.66 19.98 20.44
C VAL A 144 -8.36 19.39 19.06
N LEU A 145 -8.83 20.09 18.03
CA LEU A 145 -8.39 19.89 16.65
C LEU A 145 -7.17 20.78 16.46
N HIS A 146 -6.02 20.18 16.15
CA HIS A 146 -4.88 20.92 15.60
C HIS A 146 -4.91 20.74 14.08
N GLU A 147 -5.02 21.87 13.38
CA GLU A 147 -4.77 22.01 11.93
C GLU A 147 -3.29 21.75 11.59
#